data_AF-A0A0U4WTB1-F1
#
_entry.id   AF-A0A0U4WTB1-F1
#
_cell.length_a   1.000
_cell.length_b   1.000
_cell.length_c   1.000
_cell.angle_alpha   90.00
_cell.angle_beta   90.00
_cell.angle_gamma   90.00
#
_symmetry.space_group_name_H-M   'P 1'
#
loop_
_entity.id
_entity.type
_entity.pdbx_description
1 polymer ?
#
loop_
_entity_poly.entity_id
_entity_poly.type
_entity_poly.pdbx_seq_one_letter_code
_entity_poly.pdbx_strand_id
1 'polypeptide(L)'
;MPESPSKTIAIADAASVARVNMFFRLVWLSIRARFGERIQPTDVARTTFRVWPTDLDVLMHMNNGVYLSIMDLGRIDLMARSGAWPRLQKLGYYPVVVSSTITYRRSLEPWQKFIVESAIIGLDDKAGYVEQRFVRDGEVYARAIVKARFLKKSGGTVPMDELAELFGLDPADHPLPEWVHEWSTRAALPTRREPAPSTWEI
;
A
#
# COMPACT_ATOMS: atom_id res chain seq x y z
N MET A 1 -13.54 41.78 -22.67
CA MET A 1 -13.97 40.71 -21.75
C MET A 1 -12.74 39.84 -21.50
N PRO A 2 -12.05 39.94 -20.35
CA PRO A 2 -10.82 39.17 -20.16
C PRO A 2 -11.17 37.71 -19.83
N GLU A 3 -10.50 36.80 -20.52
CA GLU A 3 -10.54 35.36 -20.22
C GLU A 3 -10.05 35.10 -18.79
N SER A 4 -10.79 34.27 -18.05
CA SER A 4 -10.43 33.87 -16.69
C SER A 4 -9.32 32.81 -16.72
N PRO A 5 -8.12 33.08 -16.17
CA PRO A 5 -7.12 32.04 -15.94
C PRO A 5 -7.33 31.53 -14.51
N SER A 6 -8.09 30.44 -14.29
CA SER A 6 -8.38 30.06 -12.89
C SER A 6 -8.54 28.58 -12.54
N LYS A 7 -8.73 27.66 -13.50
CA LYS A 7 -8.95 26.24 -13.14
C LYS A 7 -7.71 25.35 -13.23
N THR A 8 -6.82 25.57 -14.19
CA THR A 8 -5.66 24.69 -14.42
C THR A 8 -4.55 24.86 -13.37
N ILE A 9 -4.35 26.07 -12.84
CA ILE A 9 -3.31 26.38 -11.85
C ILE A 9 -3.66 25.77 -10.48
N ALA A 10 -4.91 25.89 -10.04
CA ALA A 10 -5.36 25.39 -8.74
C ALA A 10 -5.25 23.86 -8.57
N ILE A 11 -5.41 23.09 -9.65
CA ILE A 11 -5.32 21.62 -9.62
C ILE A 11 -3.86 21.17 -9.48
N ALA A 12 -2.92 21.85 -10.14
CA ALA A 12 -1.49 21.57 -10.02
C ALA A 12 -0.98 21.84 -8.60
N ASP A 13 -1.45 22.93 -7.98
CA ASP A 13 -1.09 23.30 -6.61
C ASP A 13 -1.63 22.30 -5.58
N ALA A 14 -2.88 21.86 -5.71
CA ALA A 14 -3.47 20.86 -4.81
C ALA A 14 -2.72 19.50 -4.86
N ALA A 15 -2.37 19.04 -6.07
CA ALA A 15 -1.59 17.81 -6.25
C ALA A 15 -0.17 17.93 -5.66
N SER A 16 0.47 19.10 -5.79
CA SER A 16 1.77 19.38 -5.18
C SER A 16 1.70 19.34 -3.65
N VAL A 17 0.71 20.00 -3.06
CA VAL A 17 0.51 20.03 -1.61
C VAL A 17 0.16 18.64 -1.06
N ALA A 18 -0.65 17.84 -1.77
CA ALA A 18 -0.94 16.46 -1.37
C ALA A 18 0.32 15.58 -1.33
N ARG A 19 1.23 15.72 -2.32
CA ARG A 19 2.53 15.04 -2.31
C ARG A 19 3.38 15.46 -1.12
N VAL A 20 3.43 16.76 -0.84
CA VAL A 20 4.15 17.32 0.31
C VAL A 20 3.59 16.76 1.63
N ASN A 21 2.26 16.66 1.77
CA ASN A 21 1.63 16.04 2.94
C ASN A 21 2.05 14.56 3.11
N MET A 22 2.02 13.77 2.04
CA MET A 22 2.44 12.37 2.10
C MET A 22 3.92 12.23 2.47
N PHE A 23 4.79 13.10 1.95
CA PHE A 23 6.19 13.13 2.34
C PHE A 23 6.38 13.44 3.82
N PHE A 24 5.67 14.42 4.37
CA PHE A 24 5.71 14.71 5.81
C PHE A 24 5.23 13.54 6.64
N ARG A 25 4.15 12.88 6.24
CA ARG A 25 3.68 11.67 6.92
C ARG A 25 4.72 10.56 6.87
N LEU A 26 5.40 10.36 5.74
CA LEU A 26 6.46 9.37 5.61
C LEU A 26 7.63 9.66 6.56
N VAL A 27 8.10 10.91 6.61
CA VAL A 27 9.18 11.32 7.52
C VAL A 27 8.74 11.12 8.98
N TRP A 28 7.56 11.61 9.34
CA TRP A 28 7.01 11.47 10.69
C TRP A 28 6.85 10.00 11.09
N LEU A 29 6.32 9.18 10.19
CA LEU A 29 6.15 7.75 10.41
C LEU A 29 7.48 7.04 10.57
N SER A 30 8.49 7.38 9.74
CA SER A 30 9.83 6.79 9.83
C SER A 30 10.49 7.06 11.19
N ILE A 31 10.31 8.28 11.71
CA ILE A 31 10.76 8.64 13.06
C ILE A 31 9.99 7.83 14.10
N ARG A 32 8.65 7.83 14.03
CA ARG A 32 7.79 7.13 14.99
C ARG A 32 8.04 5.62 15.01
N ALA A 33 8.22 4.98 13.86
CA ALA A 33 8.49 3.55 13.73
C ALA A 33 9.81 3.15 14.41
N ARG A 34 10.79 4.06 14.50
CA ARG A 34 12.04 3.82 15.24
C ARG A 34 11.83 3.67 16.74
N PHE A 35 10.84 4.36 17.30
CA PHE A 35 10.50 4.36 18.72
C PHE A 35 9.25 3.53 19.05
N GLY A 36 8.58 2.99 18.02
CA GLY A 36 7.41 2.14 18.18
C GLY A 36 7.78 0.74 18.67
N GLU A 37 6.77 0.05 19.20
CA GLU A 37 6.89 -1.36 19.58
C GLU A 37 7.31 -2.22 18.38
N ARG A 38 8.29 -3.09 18.62
CA ARG A 38 8.75 -4.08 17.66
C ARG A 38 7.70 -5.17 17.54
N ILE A 39 7.37 -5.52 16.31
CA ILE A 39 6.36 -6.52 15.98
C ILE A 39 7.02 -7.63 15.17
N GLN A 40 6.38 -8.78 15.06
CA GLN A 40 6.76 -9.81 14.11
C GLN A 40 6.20 -9.47 12.72
N PRO A 41 6.80 -9.96 11.63
CA PRO A 41 6.24 -9.79 10.29
C PRO A 41 4.82 -10.38 10.13
N THR A 42 4.48 -11.39 10.94
CA THR A 42 3.19 -12.07 11.02
C THR A 42 2.13 -11.30 11.82
N ASP A 43 2.54 -10.28 12.59
CA ASP A 43 1.63 -9.47 13.39
C ASP A 43 0.86 -8.45 12.54
N VAL A 44 -0.23 -7.93 13.10
CA VAL A 44 -0.98 -6.81 12.52
C VAL A 44 -0.37 -5.48 12.99
N ALA A 45 0.29 -4.76 12.08
CA ALA A 45 0.72 -3.40 12.35
C ALA A 45 -0.47 -2.44 12.38
N ARG A 46 -0.63 -1.70 13.48
CA ARG A 46 -1.65 -0.67 13.65
C ARG A 46 -1.01 0.72 13.65
N THR A 47 -1.33 1.51 12.63
CA THR A 47 -0.77 2.86 12.45
C THR A 47 -1.90 3.90 12.48
N THR A 48 -1.81 4.86 13.40
CA THR A 48 -2.83 5.91 13.54
C THR A 48 -2.58 7.06 12.57
N PHE A 49 -3.62 7.47 11.86
CA PHE A 49 -3.62 8.62 10.97
C PHE A 49 -4.81 9.55 11.28
N ARG A 50 -4.80 10.71 10.64
CA ARG A 50 -5.90 11.68 10.63
C ARG A 50 -6.16 12.09 9.18
N VAL A 51 -7.43 12.28 8.83
CA VAL A 51 -7.83 12.88 7.55
C VAL A 51 -7.51 14.36 7.58
N TRP A 52 -6.74 14.82 6.60
CA TRP A 52 -6.44 16.23 6.40
C TRP A 52 -7.22 16.76 5.20
N PRO A 53 -7.47 18.09 5.10
CA PRO A 53 -8.20 18.67 3.97
C PRO A 53 -7.60 18.31 2.60
N THR A 54 -6.28 18.10 2.55
CA THR A 54 -5.53 17.71 1.34
C THR A 54 -5.75 16.25 0.93
N ASP A 55 -6.41 15.46 1.77
CA ASP A 55 -6.79 14.08 1.45
C ASP A 55 -8.17 13.99 0.77
N LEU A 56 -8.93 15.08 0.74
CA LEU A 56 -10.31 15.10 0.29
C LEU A 56 -10.41 15.35 -1.22
N ASP A 57 -11.44 14.78 -1.83
CA ASP A 57 -11.87 15.13 -3.18
C ASP A 57 -12.84 16.33 -3.19
N VAL A 58 -13.33 16.68 -4.38
CA VAL A 58 -14.28 17.78 -4.59
C VAL A 58 -15.63 17.56 -3.92
N LEU A 59 -15.96 16.31 -3.55
CA LEU A 59 -17.18 15.93 -2.83
C LEU A 59 -16.95 15.89 -1.31
N MET A 60 -15.79 16.38 -0.83
CA MET A 60 -15.42 16.41 0.58
C MET A 60 -15.30 15.03 1.24
N HIS A 61 -15.13 13.98 0.45
CA HIS A 61 -14.81 12.64 0.93
C HIS A 61 -13.33 12.36 0.73
N MET A 62 -12.76 11.49 1.57
CA MET A 62 -11.38 11.06 1.35
C MET A 62 -11.22 10.46 -0.06
N ASN A 63 -10.29 11.01 -0.82
CA ASN A 63 -10.05 10.62 -2.20
C ASN A 63 -9.60 9.15 -2.26
N ASN A 64 -10.17 8.39 -3.20
CA ASN A 64 -9.88 6.97 -3.39
C ASN A 64 -8.38 6.66 -3.57
N GLY A 65 -7.64 7.50 -4.30
CA GLY A 65 -6.20 7.33 -4.47
C GLY A 65 -5.40 7.58 -3.18
N VAL A 66 -5.91 8.45 -2.29
CA VAL A 66 -5.28 8.76 -1.00
C VAL A 66 -5.35 7.55 -0.06
N TYR A 67 -6.38 6.70 -0.15
CA TYR A 67 -6.39 5.42 0.57
C TYR A 67 -5.16 4.57 0.21
N LEU A 68 -4.89 4.38 -1.08
CA LEU A 68 -3.76 3.56 -1.53
C LEU A 68 -2.41 4.18 -1.12
N SER A 69 -2.28 5.51 -1.19
CA SER A 69 -1.07 6.21 -0.73
C SER A 69 -0.84 6.07 0.78
N ILE A 70 -1.90 6.09 1.59
CA ILE A 70 -1.80 5.88 3.04
C ILE A 70 -1.53 4.39 3.34
N MET A 71 -2.01 3.46 2.52
CA MET A 71 -1.65 2.05 2.61
C MET A 71 -0.15 1.81 2.37
N ASP A 72 0.49 2.54 1.45
CA ASP A 72 1.96 2.50 1.30
C ASP A 72 2.67 2.84 2.62
N LEU A 73 2.22 3.90 3.29
CA LEU A 73 2.75 4.29 4.59
C LEU A 73 2.54 3.17 5.63
N GLY A 74 1.36 2.57 5.69
CA GLY A 74 1.08 1.44 6.58
C GLY A 74 2.02 0.24 6.33
N ARG A 75 2.34 -0.07 5.07
CA ARG A 75 3.30 -1.13 4.72
C ARG A 75 4.72 -0.76 5.16
N ILE A 76 5.12 0.50 5.02
CA ILE A 76 6.41 0.99 5.50
C ILE A 76 6.51 0.86 7.03
N ASP A 77 5.45 1.22 7.78
CA ASP A 77 5.40 1.02 9.24
C ASP A 77 5.58 -0.46 9.62
N LEU A 78 4.81 -1.35 8.98
CA LEU A 78 4.88 -2.79 9.18
C LEU A 78 6.30 -3.31 8.96
N MET A 79 6.90 -3.03 7.80
CA MET A 79 8.25 -3.49 7.48
C MET A 79 9.33 -2.88 8.38
N ALA A 80 9.17 -1.62 8.80
CA ALA A 80 10.14 -0.95 9.67
C ALA A 80 10.11 -1.51 11.10
N ARG A 81 8.92 -1.69 11.66
CA ARG A 81 8.73 -2.20 13.02
C ARG A 81 9.04 -3.69 13.14
N SER A 82 8.81 -4.46 12.08
CA SER A 82 9.20 -5.88 12.01
C SER A 82 10.68 -6.13 11.77
N GLY A 83 11.45 -5.08 11.45
CA GLY A 83 12.87 -5.21 11.11
C GLY A 83 13.11 -5.82 9.72
N ALA A 84 12.07 -6.10 8.95
CA ALA A 84 12.19 -6.55 7.56
C ALA A 84 12.81 -5.48 6.66
N TRP A 85 12.44 -4.21 6.85
CA TRP A 85 12.90 -3.11 5.98
C TRP A 85 14.44 -2.93 5.98
N PRO A 86 15.13 -2.85 7.13
CA PRO A 86 16.59 -2.78 7.14
C PRO A 86 17.27 -4.02 6.52
N ARG A 87 16.70 -5.22 6.69
CA ARG A 87 17.24 -6.46 6.10
C ARG A 87 17.12 -6.43 4.58
N LEU A 88 15.95 -6.09 4.04
CA LEU A 88 15.73 -5.91 2.62
C LEU A 88 16.70 -4.88 2.03
N GLN A 89 16.86 -3.71 2.69
CA GLN A 89 17.79 -2.69 2.22
C GLN A 89 19.24 -3.17 2.18
N LYS A 90 19.70 -3.91 3.20
CA LYS A 90 21.05 -4.47 3.26
C LYS A 90 21.31 -5.46 2.12
N LEU A 91 20.30 -6.24 1.73
CA LEU A 91 20.36 -7.16 0.59
C LEU A 91 20.14 -6.48 -0.76
N GLY A 92 19.77 -5.19 -0.77
CA GLY A 92 19.42 -4.46 -1.99
C GLY A 92 18.09 -4.89 -2.58
N TYR A 93 17.17 -5.40 -1.77
CA TYR A 93 15.84 -5.84 -2.19
C TYR A 93 14.81 -4.74 -1.95
N TYR A 94 13.82 -4.66 -2.82
CA TYR A 94 12.72 -3.72 -2.68
C TYR A 94 11.40 -4.30 -3.22
N PRO A 95 10.27 -4.04 -2.54
CA PRO A 95 8.97 -4.45 -3.01
C PRO A 95 8.46 -3.52 -4.12
N VAL A 96 7.72 -4.10 -5.07
CA VAL A 96 6.98 -3.40 -6.11
C VAL A 96 5.56 -3.96 -6.13
N VAL A 97 4.58 -3.09 -5.90
CA VAL A 97 3.16 -3.45 -6.04
C VAL A 97 2.88 -3.75 -7.51
N VAL A 98 2.35 -4.94 -7.78
CA VAL A 98 2.00 -5.37 -9.14
C VAL A 98 0.49 -5.42 -9.37
N SER A 99 -0.29 -5.55 -8.30
CA SER A 99 -1.74 -5.47 -8.35
C SER A 99 -2.28 -5.13 -6.97
N SER A 100 -3.40 -4.42 -6.93
CA SER A 100 -4.15 -4.15 -5.70
C SER A 100 -5.64 -4.14 -6.01
N THR A 101 -6.45 -4.72 -5.13
CA THR A 101 -7.91 -4.57 -5.14
C THR A 101 -8.33 -3.90 -3.85
N ILE A 102 -9.28 -2.98 -3.93
CA ILE A 102 -9.77 -2.21 -2.79
C ILE A 102 -11.29 -2.12 -2.83
N THR A 103 -11.90 -2.29 -1.67
CA THR A 103 -13.34 -2.14 -1.45
C THR A 103 -13.59 -1.06 -0.42
N TYR A 104 -14.49 -0.13 -0.74
CA TYR A 104 -14.89 0.96 0.12
C TYR A 104 -16.28 0.68 0.69
N ARG A 105 -16.41 0.67 2.02
CA ARG A 105 -17.68 0.50 2.73
C ARG A 105 -18.23 1.84 3.20
N ARG A 106 -17.37 2.73 3.70
CA ARG A 106 -17.72 4.07 4.19
C ARG A 106 -16.61 5.07 3.90
N SER A 107 -17.00 6.32 3.68
CA SER A 107 -16.06 7.43 3.52
C SER A 107 -15.56 7.94 4.87
N LEU A 108 -14.29 8.29 4.93
CA LEU A 108 -13.72 9.07 6.02
C LEU A 108 -13.89 10.57 5.74
N GLU A 109 -14.27 11.31 6.76
CA GLU A 109 -14.55 12.76 6.69
C GLU A 109 -13.36 13.58 7.23
N PRO A 110 -13.27 14.89 6.91
CA PRO A 110 -12.22 15.76 7.43
C PRO A 110 -11.98 15.63 8.95
N TRP A 111 -10.70 15.66 9.34
CA TRP A 111 -10.22 15.65 10.74
C TRP A 111 -10.44 14.37 11.53
N GLN A 112 -11.15 13.40 10.94
CA GLN A 112 -11.37 12.09 11.53
C GLN A 112 -10.03 11.37 11.76
N LYS A 113 -9.81 10.90 12.98
CA LYS A 113 -8.76 9.92 13.28
C LYS A 113 -9.20 8.53 12.82
N PHE A 114 -8.27 7.74 12.33
CA PHE A 114 -8.50 6.35 11.96
C PHE A 114 -7.21 5.54 12.12
N ILE A 115 -7.34 4.22 12.08
CA ILE A 115 -6.24 3.27 12.16
C ILE A 115 -6.11 2.58 10.81
N VAL A 116 -4.90 2.44 10.32
CA VAL A 116 -4.57 1.52 9.23
C VAL A 116 -4.00 0.27 9.86
N GLU A 117 -4.70 -0.84 9.70
CA GLU A 117 -4.20 -2.17 10.03
C GLU A 117 -3.50 -2.74 8.80
N SER A 118 -2.29 -3.29 8.95
CA SER A 118 -1.53 -3.90 7.86
C SER A 118 -0.95 -5.23 8.31
N ALA A 119 -1.21 -6.29 7.56
CA ALA A 119 -0.74 -7.64 7.86
C ALA A 119 -0.30 -8.37 6.58
N ILE A 120 0.83 -9.07 6.64
CA ILE A 120 1.20 -10.00 5.58
C ILE A 120 0.30 -11.23 5.74
N ILE A 121 -0.46 -11.55 4.69
CA ILE A 121 -1.44 -12.66 4.73
C ILE A 121 -0.94 -13.93 4.05
N GLY A 122 0.22 -13.87 3.40
CA GLY A 122 0.87 -15.04 2.81
C GLY A 122 1.83 -14.68 1.70
N LEU A 123 2.50 -15.71 1.19
CA LEU A 123 3.42 -15.68 0.07
C LEU A 123 2.97 -16.76 -0.93
N ASP A 124 3.09 -16.48 -2.23
CA ASP A 124 3.03 -17.52 -3.27
C ASP A 124 4.40 -17.67 -3.95
N ASP A 125 4.52 -18.51 -4.98
CA ASP A 125 5.78 -18.76 -5.69
C ASP A 125 6.46 -17.51 -6.29
N LYS A 126 5.73 -16.40 -6.42
CA LYS A 126 6.16 -15.21 -7.18
C LYS A 126 6.02 -13.89 -6.43
N ALA A 127 5.22 -13.81 -5.38
CA ALA A 127 4.80 -12.57 -4.74
C ALA A 127 4.39 -12.76 -3.27
N GLY A 128 4.52 -11.68 -2.51
CA GLY A 128 3.92 -11.56 -1.19
C GLY A 128 2.59 -10.80 -1.23
N TYR A 129 1.73 -11.10 -0.27
CA TYR A 129 0.39 -10.53 -0.17
C TYR A 129 0.19 -9.84 1.17
N VAL A 130 -0.36 -8.62 1.12
CA VAL A 130 -0.68 -7.83 2.31
C VAL A 130 -2.17 -7.51 2.29
N GLU A 131 -2.83 -7.73 3.42
CA GLU A 131 -4.16 -7.19 3.67
C GLU A 131 -4.03 -5.90 4.48
N GLN A 132 -4.78 -4.86 4.06
CA GLN A 132 -4.85 -3.61 4.78
C GLN A 132 -6.28 -3.15 4.99
N ARG A 133 -6.54 -2.60 6.17
CA ARG A 133 -7.87 -2.13 6.58
C ARG A 133 -7.78 -0.72 7.13
N PHE A 134 -8.69 0.14 6.68
CA PHE A 134 -8.97 1.41 7.34
C PHE A 134 -10.05 1.15 8.38
N VAL A 135 -9.71 1.34 9.65
CA VAL A 135 -10.58 1.05 10.79
C VAL A 135 -10.84 2.32 11.57
N ARG A 136 -12.10 2.56 11.89
CA ARG A 136 -12.54 3.65 12.76
C ARG A 136 -13.70 3.16 13.60
N ASP A 137 -13.67 3.49 14.90
CA ASP A 137 -14.72 3.13 15.86
C ASP A 137 -15.04 1.61 15.87
N GLY A 138 -13.99 0.79 15.66
CA GLY A 138 -14.10 -0.67 15.59
C GLY A 138 -14.63 -1.23 14.26
N GLU A 139 -14.95 -0.39 13.29
CA GLU A 139 -15.51 -0.81 12.00
C GLU A 139 -14.53 -0.60 10.84
N VAL A 140 -14.57 -1.52 9.86
CA VAL A 140 -13.83 -1.40 8.61
C VAL A 140 -14.53 -0.41 7.67
N TYR A 141 -13.81 0.63 7.26
CA TYR A 141 -14.24 1.65 6.30
C TYR A 141 -13.80 1.31 4.88
N ALA A 142 -12.58 0.78 4.74
CA ALA A 142 -12.05 0.29 3.48
C ALA A 142 -11.13 -0.91 3.73
N ARG A 143 -11.10 -1.84 2.79
CA ARG A 143 -10.23 -3.03 2.82
C ARG A 143 -9.54 -3.18 1.48
N ALA A 144 -8.25 -3.48 1.47
CA ALA A 144 -7.52 -3.83 0.26
C ALA A 144 -6.66 -5.08 0.45
N ILE A 145 -6.48 -5.79 -0.66
CA ILE A 145 -5.43 -6.79 -0.83
C ILE A 145 -4.42 -6.25 -1.82
N VAL A 146 -3.15 -6.39 -1.48
CA VAL A 146 -2.02 -5.91 -2.26
C VAL A 146 -1.10 -7.06 -2.58
N LYS A 147 -0.83 -7.26 -3.86
CA LYS A 147 0.17 -8.22 -4.37
C LYS A 147 1.45 -7.46 -4.69
N ALA A 148 2.55 -7.86 -4.08
CA ALA A 148 3.86 -7.25 -4.28
C ALA A 148 4.91 -8.28 -4.69
N ARG A 149 5.73 -7.93 -5.69
CA ARG A 149 6.93 -8.68 -6.05
C ARG A 149 8.16 -8.02 -5.45
N PHE A 150 9.17 -8.80 -5.12
CA PHE A 150 10.44 -8.28 -4.65
C PHE A 150 11.47 -8.37 -5.76
N LEU A 151 12.18 -7.25 -6.00
CA LEU A 151 13.22 -7.14 -7.02
C LEU A 151 14.56 -6.84 -6.36
N LYS A 152 15.64 -7.28 -7.01
CA LYS A 152 17.01 -6.96 -6.63
C LYS A 152 17.44 -5.67 -7.34
N LYS A 153 18.14 -4.76 -6.65
CA LYS A 153 18.74 -3.56 -7.28
C LYS A 153 19.76 -3.92 -8.36
N SER A 154 20.40 -5.07 -8.25
CA SER A 154 21.29 -5.66 -9.27
C SER A 154 20.55 -6.15 -10.52
N GLY A 155 19.21 -6.13 -10.52
CA GLY A 155 18.37 -6.72 -11.56
C GLY A 155 17.86 -8.12 -11.19
N GLY A 156 16.68 -8.45 -11.69
CA GLY A 156 16.01 -9.72 -11.45
C GLY A 156 15.05 -9.73 -10.24
N THR A 157 14.40 -10.87 -10.04
CA THR A 157 13.47 -11.13 -8.94
C THR A 157 14.19 -11.75 -7.74
N VAL A 158 13.64 -11.58 -6.54
CA VAL A 158 14.11 -12.29 -5.34
C VAL A 158 13.50 -13.70 -5.30
N PRO A 159 14.30 -14.75 -5.08
CA PRO A 159 13.81 -16.11 -4.80
C PRO A 159 12.86 -16.14 -3.60
N MET A 160 11.85 -17.02 -3.63
CA MET A 160 10.79 -17.02 -2.62
C MET A 160 11.24 -17.59 -1.27
N ASP A 161 12.15 -18.55 -1.29
CA ASP A 161 12.83 -19.10 -0.10
C ASP A 161 13.58 -18.01 0.68
N GLU A 162 14.32 -17.14 -0.01
CA GLU A 162 14.99 -15.99 0.62
C GLU A 162 13.98 -15.03 1.29
N LEU A 163 12.80 -14.84 0.68
CA LEU A 163 11.74 -13.98 1.23
C LEU A 163 11.03 -14.64 2.42
N ALA A 164 10.72 -15.93 2.30
CA ALA A 164 10.11 -16.74 3.35
C ALA A 164 10.97 -16.70 4.63
N GLU A 165 12.29 -16.91 4.49
CA GLU A 165 13.24 -16.80 5.60
C GLU A 165 13.28 -15.38 6.17
N LEU A 166 13.32 -14.34 5.32
CA LEU A 166 13.41 -12.95 5.76
C LEU A 166 12.19 -12.53 6.59
N PHE A 167 10.99 -12.93 6.15
CA PHE A 167 9.74 -12.64 6.82
C PHE A 167 9.38 -13.65 7.91
N GLY A 168 10.12 -14.75 8.05
CA GLY A 168 9.76 -15.84 8.97
C GLY A 168 8.38 -16.42 8.65
N LEU A 169 8.03 -16.49 7.37
CA LEU A 169 6.75 -16.97 6.87
C LEU A 169 7.00 -18.19 5.99
N ASP A 170 6.54 -19.36 6.43
CA ASP A 170 6.45 -20.52 5.56
C ASP A 170 5.14 -20.41 4.74
N PRO A 171 5.20 -20.40 3.39
CA PRO A 171 4.00 -20.46 2.56
C PRO A 171 3.08 -21.65 2.88
N ALA A 172 3.64 -22.77 3.35
CA ALA A 172 2.88 -23.95 3.74
C ALA A 172 2.04 -23.73 5.01
N ASP A 173 2.54 -22.91 5.94
CA ASP A 173 1.86 -22.62 7.20
C ASP A 173 0.80 -21.50 7.06
N HIS A 174 0.89 -20.71 5.99
CA HIS A 174 0.00 -19.58 5.73
C HIS A 174 -0.56 -19.60 4.29
N PRO A 175 -1.43 -20.56 3.95
CA PRO A 175 -2.04 -20.62 2.63
C PRO A 175 -2.92 -19.39 2.41
N LEU A 176 -2.79 -18.78 1.23
CA LEU A 176 -3.66 -17.67 0.86
C LEU A 176 -5.09 -18.16 0.66
N PRO A 177 -6.10 -17.36 1.00
CA PRO A 177 -7.48 -17.69 0.66
C PRO A 177 -7.65 -17.87 -0.84
N GLU A 178 -8.45 -18.86 -1.25
CA GLU A 178 -8.67 -19.23 -2.67
C GLU A 178 -9.04 -18.03 -3.55
N TRP A 179 -9.95 -17.17 -3.07
CA TRP A 179 -10.37 -15.99 -3.80
C TRP A 179 -9.22 -15.00 -4.10
N VAL A 180 -8.19 -14.95 -3.26
CA VAL A 180 -7.00 -14.11 -3.47
C VAL A 180 -6.17 -14.68 -4.62
N HIS A 181 -6.01 -16.01 -4.69
CA HIS A 181 -5.36 -16.68 -5.82
C HIS A 181 -6.11 -16.47 -7.13
N GLU A 182 -7.44 -16.61 -7.12
CA GLU A 182 -8.27 -16.36 -8.30
C GLU A 182 -8.15 -14.92 -8.77
N TRP A 183 -8.30 -13.95 -7.87
CA TRP A 183 -8.15 -12.53 -8.17
C TRP A 183 -6.77 -12.23 -8.76
N SER A 184 -5.72 -12.73 -8.11
CA SER A 184 -4.33 -12.55 -8.50
C SER A 184 -4.03 -13.06 -9.91
N THR A 185 -4.72 -14.12 -10.33
CA THR A 185 -4.60 -14.73 -11.65
C THR A 185 -5.43 -13.98 -12.68
N ARG A 186 -6.71 -13.70 -12.40
CA ARG A 186 -7.62 -13.03 -13.33
C ARG A 186 -7.25 -11.57 -13.60
N ALA A 187 -6.71 -10.87 -12.60
CA ALA A 187 -6.30 -9.48 -12.74
C ALA A 187 -4.89 -9.29 -13.33
N ALA A 188 -4.20 -10.39 -13.68
CA ALA A 188 -2.83 -10.30 -14.19
C ALA A 188 -2.82 -9.76 -15.63
N LEU A 189 -1.96 -8.76 -15.87
CA LEU A 189 -1.61 -8.32 -17.22
C LEU A 189 -0.52 -9.22 -17.82
N PRO A 190 -0.39 -9.26 -19.16
CA PRO A 190 0.73 -9.91 -19.84
C PRO A 190 2.08 -9.49 -19.26
N THR A 191 3.08 -10.37 -19.37
CA THR A 191 4.41 -10.06 -18.85
C THR A 191 5.04 -8.91 -19.65
N ARG A 192 6.04 -8.21 -19.08
CA ARG A 192 6.74 -7.11 -19.78
C ARG A 192 7.38 -7.50 -21.13
N ARG A 193 7.55 -8.80 -21.39
CA ARG A 193 8.12 -9.31 -22.65
C ARG A 193 7.05 -9.56 -23.72
N GLU A 194 5.78 -9.59 -23.33
CA GLU A 194 4.66 -9.83 -24.22
C GLU A 194 3.97 -8.49 -24.54
N PRO A 195 3.47 -8.30 -25.77
CA PRO A 195 2.69 -7.13 -26.10
C PRO A 195 1.36 -7.11 -25.32
N ALA A 196 0.98 -5.94 -24.82
CA ALA A 196 -0.32 -5.68 -24.20
C ALA A 196 -0.98 -4.49 -24.91
N PRO A 197 -1.58 -4.71 -26.10
CA PRO A 197 -2.16 -3.63 -26.89
C PRO A 197 -3.35 -2.98 -26.15
N SER A 198 -3.44 -1.66 -26.24
CA SER A 198 -4.56 -0.90 -25.67
C SER A 198 -5.76 -0.92 -26.62
N THR A 199 -6.40 -2.08 -26.72
CA THR A 199 -7.62 -2.28 -27.52
C THR A 199 -8.82 -2.49 -26.61
N TRP A 200 -9.91 -1.78 -26.89
CA TRP A 200 -11.17 -1.93 -26.14
C TRP A 200 -12.10 -2.86 -26.93
N GLU A 201 -12.54 -3.93 -26.28
CA GLU A 201 -13.65 -4.76 -26.75
C GLU A 201 -14.89 -4.27 -26.00
N ILE A 202 -15.61 -3.31 -26.61
CA ILE A 202 -16.84 -2.71 -26.08
C ILE A 202 -17.97 -2.87 -27.07
#